data_AF-Q7YJ35-F1
#
_entry.id   AF-Q7YJ35-F1
#
_cell.length_a   1.000
_cell.length_b   1.000
_cell.length_c   1.000
_cell.angle_alpha   90.00
_cell.angle_beta   90.00
_cell.angle_gamma   90.00
#
_symmetry.space_group_name_H-M   'P 1'
#
loop_
_entity.id
_entity.type
_entity.pdbx_description
1 polymer ?
#
loop_
_entity_poly.entity_id
_entity_poly.type
_entity_poly.pdbx_seq_one_letter_code
_entity_poly.pdbx_strand_id
1 'polypeptide(L)'
;VLLLSIVMVFSIYLSIQQINSSSFYQYVWSWIINNDFSLDFGYLIDPLTSIMLILITTVGIMVLIYSDNYMAHDQGYLRFFAYMSFFSTSMLGLVTSSNLIQIYIFWELVGLCSYLLIGFW
;
A
#
# COMPACT_ATOMS: atom_id res chain seq x y z
N VAL A 1 -0.64 0.81 13.85
CA VAL A 1 0.77 0.32 14.00
C VAL A 1 0.85 -1.20 13.88
N LEU A 2 0.16 -1.96 14.74
CA LEU A 2 0.20 -3.44 14.75
C LEU A 2 -0.04 -4.10 13.37
N LEU A 3 -1.03 -3.62 12.61
CA LEU A 3 -1.33 -4.17 11.29
C LEU A 3 -0.20 -3.92 10.29
N LEU A 4 0.36 -2.70 10.27
CA LEU A 4 1.51 -2.35 9.42
C LEU A 4 2.77 -3.14 9.81
N SER A 5 2.99 -3.44 11.10
CA SER A 5 4.09 -4.30 11.51
C SER A 5 3.91 -5.75 11.07
N ILE A 6 2.67 -6.27 11.07
CA ILE A 6 2.39 -7.61 10.52
C ILE A 6 2.69 -7.63 9.01
N VAL A 7 2.26 -6.58 8.28
CA VAL A 7 2.53 -6.44 6.85
C VAL A 7 4.04 -6.31 6.57
N MET A 8 4.79 -5.62 7.43
CA MET A 8 6.25 -5.51 7.34
C MET A 8 6.93 -6.88 7.51
N VAL A 9 6.50 -7.69 8.48
CA VAL A 9 7.05 -9.05 8.64
C VAL A 9 6.75 -9.89 7.39
N PHE A 10 5.55 -9.76 6.84
CA PHE A 10 5.17 -10.46 5.61
C PHE A 10 5.98 -9.99 4.39
N SER A 11 6.23 -8.68 4.24
CA SER A 11 7.04 -8.15 3.13
C SER A 11 8.50 -8.60 3.22
N ILE A 12 9.07 -8.67 4.42
CA ILE A 12 10.42 -9.21 4.65
C ILE A 12 10.45 -10.70 4.28
N TYR A 13 9.45 -11.49 4.70
CA TYR A 13 9.36 -12.90 4.33
C TYR A 13 9.31 -13.09 2.80
N LEU A 14 8.48 -12.31 2.10
CA LEU A 14 8.41 -12.33 0.63
C LEU A 14 9.74 -11.94 -0.03
N SER A 15 10.46 -10.94 0.50
CA SER A 15 11.77 -10.55 -0.03
C SER A 15 12.82 -11.65 0.13
N ILE A 16 12.84 -12.36 1.26
CA ILE A 16 13.75 -13.49 1.50
C ILE A 16 13.44 -14.62 0.54
N GLN A 17 12.15 -14.89 0.33
CA GLN A 17 11.70 -15.90 -0.63
C GLN A 17 12.13 -15.56 -2.06
N GLN A 18 12.06 -14.29 -2.48
CA GLN A 18 12.50 -13.88 -3.81
C GLN A 18 14.01 -13.91 -4.02
N ILE A 19 14.80 -13.59 -2.99
CA ILE A 19 16.26 -13.71 -3.03
C ILE A 19 16.66 -15.18 -3.22
N ASN A 20 15.94 -16.10 -2.58
CA ASN A 20 16.21 -17.55 -2.66
C ASN A 20 15.62 -18.21 -3.91
N SER A 21 14.50 -17.70 -4.42
CA SER A 21 13.78 -18.24 -5.57
C SER A 21 13.34 -17.09 -6.47
N SER A 22 13.95 -16.98 -7.65
CA SER A 22 13.63 -15.98 -8.68
C SER A 22 12.29 -16.26 -9.38
N SER A 23 11.27 -16.69 -8.64
CA SER A 23 9.96 -17.01 -9.18
C SER A 23 9.05 -15.79 -9.11
N PHE A 24 8.60 -15.36 -10.29
CA PHE A 24 7.55 -14.36 -10.46
C PHE A 24 6.23 -14.95 -9.94
N TYR A 25 5.69 -14.37 -8.87
CA TYR A 25 4.36 -14.75 -8.37
C TYR A 25 3.34 -13.75 -8.90
N GLN A 26 2.58 -14.19 -9.90
CA GLN A 26 1.47 -13.43 -10.45
C GLN A 26 0.17 -14.18 -10.12
N TYR A 27 -0.67 -13.55 -9.31
CA TYR A 27 -2.05 -14.00 -9.13
C TYR A 27 -2.96 -13.04 -9.86
N VAL A 28 -3.78 -13.54 -10.79
CA VAL A 28 -4.75 -12.75 -11.53
C VAL A 28 -6.13 -13.30 -11.28
N TRP A 29 -7.01 -12.45 -10.79
CA TRP A 29 -8.44 -12.68 -10.71
C TRP A 29 -9.14 -11.87 -11.79
N SER A 30 -9.60 -12.55 -12.84
CA SER A 30 -10.33 -11.91 -13.93
C SER A 30 -11.78 -11.65 -13.52
N TRP A 31 -12.15 -10.37 -13.44
CA TRP A 31 -13.54 -9.93 -13.33
C TRP A 31 -14.09 -9.59 -14.71
N ILE A 32 -14.92 -10.48 -15.26
CA ILE A 32 -15.51 -10.31 -16.59
C ILE A 32 -16.72 -9.38 -16.47
N ILE A 33 -16.69 -8.26 -17.19
CA ILE A 33 -17.80 -7.29 -17.23
C ILE A 33 -18.65 -7.52 -18.49
N ASN A 34 -18.01 -7.70 -19.64
CA ASN A 34 -18.64 -8.00 -20.94
C ASN A 34 -17.79 -9.04 -21.70
N ASN A 35 -18.35 -9.69 -22.74
CA ASN A 35 -17.66 -10.71 -23.54
C ASN A 35 -16.29 -10.26 -24.09
N ASP A 36 -16.08 -8.96 -24.31
CA ASP A 36 -14.85 -8.40 -24.89
C ASP A 36 -13.98 -7.65 -23.86
N PHE A 37 -14.48 -7.42 -22.63
CA PHE A 37 -13.80 -6.65 -21.59
C PHE A 37 -13.75 -7.41 -20.26
N SER A 38 -12.56 -7.88 -19.91
CA SER A 38 -12.22 -8.44 -18.60
C SER A 38 -11.32 -7.47 -17.82
N LEU A 39 -11.71 -7.15 -16.59
CA LEU A 39 -10.86 -6.47 -15.62
C LEU A 39 -10.10 -7.50 -14.79
N ASP A 40 -8.83 -7.63 -15.08
CA ASP A 40 -7.95 -8.49 -14.31
C ASP A 40 -7.48 -7.74 -13.04
N PHE A 41 -7.90 -8.21 -11.88
CA PHE A 41 -7.38 -7.76 -10.59
C PHE A 41 -6.34 -8.74 -10.09
N GLY A 42 -5.10 -8.30 -9.92
CA GLY A 42 -4.04 -9.19 -9.53
C GLY A 42 -3.05 -8.59 -8.56
N TYR A 43 -2.17 -9.45 -8.10
CA TYR A 43 -0.98 -9.07 -7.35
C TYR A 43 0.23 -9.64 -8.06
N LEU A 44 1.20 -8.76 -8.32
CA LEU A 44 2.46 -9.11 -8.95
C LEU A 44 3.60 -8.87 -7.95
N ILE A 45 4.22 -9.98 -7.54
CA ILE A 45 5.31 -9.99 -6.56
C ILE A 45 6.61 -10.29 -7.31
N ASP A 46 7.34 -9.22 -7.59
CA ASP A 46 8.62 -9.16 -8.30
C ASP A 46 9.72 -8.63 -7.37
N PRO A 47 11.02 -8.88 -7.69
CA PRO A 47 12.14 -8.35 -6.90
C PRO A 47 12.05 -6.85 -6.63
N LEU A 48 11.54 -6.08 -7.59
CA LEU A 48 11.32 -4.65 -7.43
C LEU A 48 10.19 -4.35 -6.45
N THR A 49 9.05 -5.06 -6.55
CA THR A 49 7.89 -4.78 -5.70
C THR A 49 8.14 -5.20 -4.25
N SER A 50 8.92 -6.25 -4.00
CA SER A 50 9.30 -6.65 -2.63
C SER A 50 10.17 -5.60 -1.92
N ILE A 51 11.15 -5.01 -2.62
CA ILE A 51 11.97 -3.91 -2.08
C ILE A 51 11.09 -2.70 -1.78
N MET A 52 10.18 -2.35 -2.69
CA MET A 52 9.26 -1.23 -2.49
C MET A 52 8.30 -1.45 -1.32
N LEU A 53 7.80 -2.68 -1.12
CA LEU A 53 6.95 -3.04 0.02
C LEU A 53 7.68 -2.85 1.36
N ILE A 54 8.96 -3.23 1.45
CA ILE A 54 9.77 -3.00 2.65
C ILE A 54 9.93 -1.49 2.90
N LEU A 55 10.24 -0.72 1.87
CA LEU A 55 10.41 0.73 1.99
C LEU A 55 9.12 1.41 2.48
N ILE A 56 7.97 1.09 1.87
CA ILE A 56 6.68 1.70 2.25
C ILE A 56 6.29 1.33 3.67
N THR A 57 6.44 0.07 4.07
CA THR A 57 6.08 -0.39 5.42
C THR A 57 6.99 0.21 6.49
N THR A 58 8.30 0.30 6.24
CA THR A 58 9.28 0.90 7.18
C THR A 58 9.03 2.39 7.39
N VAL A 59 8.90 3.15 6.30
CA VAL A 59 8.56 4.58 6.37
C VAL A 59 7.19 4.78 7.01
N GLY A 60 6.18 3.97 6.65
CA GLY A 60 4.84 4.05 7.21
C GLY A 60 4.79 3.84 8.73
N ILE A 61 5.54 2.87 9.26
CA ILE A 61 5.64 2.66 10.72
C ILE A 61 6.34 3.86 11.38
N MET A 62 7.43 4.35 10.79
CA MET A 62 8.19 5.45 11.37
C MET A 62 7.37 6.75 11.43
N VAL A 63 6.59 7.03 10.39
CA VAL A 63 5.69 8.20 10.37
C VAL A 63 4.55 8.04 11.37
N LEU A 64 3.98 6.84 11.54
CA LEU A 64 2.92 6.63 12.54
C LEU A 64 3.40 6.82 13.99
N ILE A 65 4.61 6.38 14.30
CA ILE A 65 5.23 6.60 15.62
C ILE A 65 5.55 8.08 15.83
N TYR A 66 6.01 8.76 14.79
CA TYR A 66 6.25 10.20 14.84
C TYR A 66 4.95 10.98 15.05
N SER A 67 3.88 10.62 14.32
CA SER A 67 2.60 11.32 14.39
C SER A 67 1.88 11.16 15.73
N ASP A 68 2.12 10.06 16.44
CA ASP A 68 1.55 9.81 17.78
C ASP A 68 1.95 10.92 18.76
N ASN A 69 3.25 11.24 18.82
CA ASN A 69 3.76 12.32 19.65
C ASN A 69 3.40 13.71 19.10
N TYR A 70 3.37 13.89 17.78
CA TYR A 70 3.13 15.19 17.16
C TYR A 70 1.68 15.67 17.34
N MET A 71 0.69 14.77 17.18
CA MET A 71 -0.75 15.08 17.25
C MET A 71 -1.35 14.87 18.65
N ALA A 72 -0.56 14.53 19.66
CA ALA A 72 -1.04 14.20 21.01
C ALA A 72 -1.90 15.30 21.66
N HIS A 73 -1.72 16.55 21.23
CA HIS A 73 -2.41 17.72 21.79
C HIS A 73 -3.56 18.24 20.90
N ASP A 74 -3.78 17.64 19.73
CA ASP A 74 -4.77 18.09 18.76
C ASP A 74 -6.05 17.25 18.80
N GLN A 75 -7.22 17.91 18.73
CA GLN A 75 -8.52 17.24 18.72
C GLN A 75 -8.76 16.38 17.46
N GLY A 76 -8.02 16.65 16.38
CA GLY A 76 -8.12 15.93 15.11
C GLY A 76 -7.34 14.62 15.03
N TYR A 77 -6.76 14.15 16.14
CA TYR A 77 -5.90 12.96 16.22
C TYR A 77 -6.47 11.75 15.44
N LEU A 78 -7.71 11.34 15.73
CA LEU A 78 -8.32 10.16 15.10
C LEU A 78 -8.48 10.31 13.58
N ARG A 79 -8.81 11.52 13.12
CA ARG A 79 -9.00 11.81 11.69
C ARG A 79 -7.66 11.76 10.95
N PHE A 80 -6.61 12.33 11.54
CA PHE A 80 -5.26 12.28 10.96
C PHE A 80 -4.77 10.84 10.81
N PHE A 81 -4.92 10.02 11.86
CA PHE A 81 -4.53 8.61 11.82
C PHE A 81 -5.34 7.80 10.79
N ALA A 82 -6.64 8.08 10.62
CA ALA A 82 -7.44 7.47 9.57
C ALA A 82 -6.88 7.78 8.17
N TYR A 83 -6.58 9.05 7.88
CA TYR A 83 -5.99 9.46 6.60
C TYR A 83 -4.60 8.86 6.36
N MET A 84 -3.75 8.83 7.37
CA MET A 84 -2.43 8.21 7.29
C MET A 84 -2.50 6.69 7.03
N SER A 85 -3.45 5.99 7.67
CA SER A 85 -3.66 4.56 7.43
C SER A 85 -4.20 4.29 6.02
N PHE A 86 -5.08 5.16 5.53
CA PHE A 86 -5.63 5.08 4.18
C PHE A 86 -4.54 5.33 3.12
N PHE A 87 -3.67 6.32 3.35
CA PHE A 87 -2.49 6.58 2.51
C PHE A 87 -1.52 5.39 2.46
N SER A 88 -1.27 4.75 3.61
CA SER A 88 -0.39 3.58 3.65
C SER A 88 -0.99 2.40 2.88
N THR A 89 -2.30 2.18 3.01
CA THR A 89 -3.01 1.09 2.32
C THR A 89 -3.06 1.32 0.81
N SER A 90 -3.28 2.56 0.38
CA SER A 90 -3.32 2.93 -1.03
C SER A 90 -1.98 2.76 -1.72
N MET A 91 -0.90 3.15 -1.04
CA MET A 91 0.46 3.00 -1.55
C MET A 91 0.88 1.52 -1.66
N LEU A 92 0.49 0.68 -0.70
CA LEU A 92 0.71 -0.77 -0.79
C LEU A 92 -0.08 -1.41 -1.95
N GLY A 93 -1.31 -0.96 -2.18
CA GLY A 93 -2.13 -1.38 -3.33
C GLY A 93 -1.51 -0.97 -4.66
N LEU A 94 -0.96 0.25 -4.75
CA LEU A 94 -0.30 0.76 -5.95
C LEU A 94 0.89 -0.11 -6.35
N VAL A 95 1.78 -0.44 -5.41
CA VAL A 95 3.00 -1.21 -5.70
C VAL A 95 2.71 -2.66 -6.04
N THR A 96 1.64 -3.24 -5.49
CA THR A 96 1.28 -4.63 -5.76
C THR A 96 0.43 -4.81 -7.01
N SER A 97 0.06 -3.72 -7.68
CA SER A 97 -0.83 -3.75 -8.85
C SER A 97 -0.19 -4.44 -10.06
N SER A 98 -0.94 -5.35 -10.69
CA SER A 98 -0.47 -6.07 -11.90
C SER A 98 -0.87 -5.40 -13.21
N ASN A 99 -1.87 -4.50 -13.20
CA ASN A 99 -2.48 -3.93 -14.39
C ASN A 99 -2.53 -2.40 -14.36
N LEU A 100 -2.52 -1.77 -15.54
CA LEU A 100 -2.58 -0.31 -15.69
C LEU A 100 -3.83 0.30 -15.05
N ILE A 101 -4.98 -0.37 -15.16
CA ILE A 101 -6.24 0.09 -14.58
C ILE A 101 -6.16 0.05 -13.04
N GLN A 102 -5.55 -1.00 -12.48
CA GLN A 102 -5.37 -1.13 -11.04
C GLN A 102 -4.40 -0.07 -10.51
N ILE A 103 -3.29 0.18 -11.22
CA ILE A 103 -2.36 1.28 -10.90
C ILE A 103 -3.11 2.62 -10.91
N TYR A 104 -3.93 2.89 -11.93
CA TYR A 104 -4.68 4.14 -12.04
C TYR A 104 -5.65 4.36 -10.86
N ILE A 105 -6.38 3.31 -10.45
CA ILE A 105 -7.29 3.37 -9.30
C ILE A 105 -6.54 3.73 -8.02
N PHE A 106 -5.43 3.03 -7.73
CA PHE A 106 -4.65 3.31 -6.53
C PHE A 106 -3.90 4.65 -6.62
N TRP A 107 -3.51 5.07 -7.81
CA TRP A 107 -2.85 6.35 -8.03
C TRP A 107 -3.77 7.53 -7.70
N GLU A 108 -5.02 7.51 -8.18
CA GLU A 108 -6.04 8.50 -7.80
C GLU A 108 -6.34 8.45 -6.30
N LEU A 109 -6.37 7.26 -5.70
CA LEU A 109 -6.64 7.09 -4.28
C LEU A 109 -5.49 7.67 -3.42
N VAL A 110 -4.24 7.50 -3.84
CA VAL A 110 -3.07 8.17 -3.23
C VAL A 110 -3.18 9.70 -3.37
N GLY A 111 -3.63 10.20 -4.53
CA GLY A 111 -3.88 11.63 -4.75
C GLY A 111 -4.99 12.21 -3.86
N LEU A 112 -6.07 11.46 -3.65
CA LEU A 112 -7.14 11.83 -2.73
C LEU A 112 -6.62 11.88 -1.28
N CYS A 113 -5.84 10.88 -0.86
CA CYS A 113 -5.24 10.86 0.48
C CYS A 113 -4.33 12.06 0.72
N SER A 114 -3.50 12.42 -0.27
CA SER A 114 -2.59 13.57 -0.14
C SER A 114 -3.37 14.88 -0.03
N TYR A 115 -4.44 15.05 -0.81
CA TYR A 115 -5.32 16.21 -0.70
C TYR A 115 -5.95 16.31 0.71
N LEU A 116 -6.48 15.22 1.26
CA LEU A 116 -7.07 15.20 2.60
C LEU A 116 -6.06 15.49 3.72
N LEU A 117 -4.81 15.05 3.57
CA LEU A 117 -3.75 15.29 4.54
C LEU A 117 -3.23 16.73 4.50
N ILE A 118 -3.10 17.31 3.30
CA ILE A 118 -2.66 18.70 3.14
C ILE A 118 -3.75 19.68 3.63
N GLY A 119 -5.02 19.41 3.29
CA GLY A 119 -6.18 20.18 3.74
C GLY A 119 -6.70 19.80 5.12
N PHE A 120 -5.87 19.20 5.98
CA PHE A 120 -6.30 18.73 7.29
C PHE A 120 -6.64 19.88 8.27
N TRP A 121 -5.99 21.04 8.10
CA TRP A 121 -6.17 22.26 8.87
C TRP A 121 -6.98 23.31 8.10
#